data_AF-A0A8I2BVD4-F1
#
_entry.id   AF-A0A8I2BVD4-F1
#
_cell.length_a   1.000
_cell.length_b   1.000
_cell.length_c   1.000
_cell.angle_alpha   90.00
_cell.angle_beta   90.00
_cell.angle_gamma   90.00
#
_symmetry.space_group_name_H-M   'P 1'
#
loop_
_entity.id
_entity.type
_entity.pdbx_description
1 polymer ?
#
loop_
_entity_poly.entity_id
_entity_poly.type
_entity_poly.pdbx_seq_one_letter_code
_entity_poly.pdbx_strand_id
1 'polypeptide(L)'
;MHVERTRHIDCSAPDASGALDDAYVYEYDIYRFVDGERCLVARSYIDTPSEAHFLSIDVAGKSRLLKDADLLDPLSLFAQAQLRREGKLQLCWLSGRGNGYESVPADSRALE
;
A
#
# COMPACT_ATOMS: atom_id res chain seq x y z
N MET A 1 1.92 5.03 17.05
CA MET A 1 1.87 4.34 15.75
C MET A 1 1.72 2.83 15.93
N HIS A 2 0.78 2.22 15.22
CA HIS A 2 0.65 0.76 15.10
C HIS A 2 0.31 0.37 13.66
N VAL A 3 0.38 -0.92 13.36
CA VAL A 3 0.03 -1.48 12.05
C VAL A 3 -1.02 -2.57 12.21
N GLU A 4 -2.04 -2.54 11.35
CA GLU A 4 -3.01 -3.60 11.18
C GLU A 4 -2.79 -4.23 9.80
N ARG A 5 -2.86 -5.56 9.71
CA ARG A 5 -2.76 -6.30 8.44
C ARG A 5 -3.97 -7.21 8.29
N THR A 6 -4.67 -7.09 7.17
CA THR A 6 -5.81 -7.94 6.82
C THR A 6 -5.56 -8.63 5.49
N ARG A 7 -5.81 -9.93 5.44
CA ARG A 7 -5.74 -10.75 4.21
C ARG A 7 -7.05 -10.62 3.44
N HIS A 8 -6.95 -10.39 2.13
CA HIS A 8 -8.07 -10.32 1.20
C HIS A 8 -7.86 -11.28 0.04
N ILE A 9 -8.96 -11.88 -0.41
CA ILE A 9 -9.05 -12.71 -1.61
C ILE A 9 -10.21 -12.14 -2.41
N ASP A 10 -9.92 -11.63 -3.61
CA ASP A 10 -10.92 -11.11 -4.54
C ASP A 10 -11.02 -12.03 -5.75
N CYS A 11 -12.22 -12.47 -6.08
CA CYS A 11 -12.47 -13.33 -7.22
C CYS A 11 -13.23 -12.51 -8.26
N SER A 12 -12.67 -12.40 -9.46
CA SER A 12 -13.42 -11.82 -10.58
C SER A 12 -14.72 -12.61 -10.82
N ALA A 13 -15.79 -11.89 -11.19
CA ALA A 13 -17.08 -12.49 -11.45
C ALA A 13 -16.96 -13.51 -12.61
N PRO A 14 -17.72 -14.62 -12.57
CA PRO A 14 -17.80 -15.53 -13.70
C PRO A 14 -18.27 -14.77 -14.93
N ASP A 15 -17.79 -15.18 -16.10
CA ASP A 15 -18.20 -14.56 -17.36
C ASP A 15 -19.70 -14.81 -17.66
N ALA A 16 -20.20 -14.23 -18.75
CA ALA A 16 -21.60 -14.36 -19.15
C ALA A 16 -22.07 -15.80 -19.41
N SER A 17 -21.15 -16.77 -19.53
CA SER A 17 -21.45 -18.20 -19.69
C SER A 17 -21.48 -18.96 -18.36
N GLY A 18 -21.11 -18.31 -17.25
CA GLY A 18 -20.99 -18.94 -15.94
C GLY A 18 -19.71 -19.77 -15.78
N ALA A 19 -18.81 -19.74 -16.76
CA ALA A 19 -17.53 -20.41 -16.68
C ALA A 19 -16.55 -19.58 -15.83
N LEU A 20 -15.88 -20.24 -14.90
CA LEU A 20 -14.78 -19.68 -14.09
C LEU A 20 -13.42 -19.87 -14.76
N ASP A 21 -13.37 -20.29 -16.04
CA ASP A 21 -12.12 -20.68 -16.71
C ASP A 21 -11.07 -19.54 -16.73
N ASP A 22 -11.51 -18.28 -16.69
CA ASP A 22 -10.65 -17.07 -16.59
C ASP A 22 -10.85 -16.27 -15.29
N ALA A 23 -11.40 -16.90 -14.24
CA ALA A 23 -11.62 -16.21 -12.97
C ALA A 23 -10.29 -16.00 -12.23
N TYR A 24 -9.70 -14.82 -12.42
CA TYR A 24 -8.55 -14.37 -11.64
C TYR A 24 -8.92 -14.27 -10.16
N VAL A 25 -8.15 -14.95 -9.32
CA VAL A 25 -8.15 -14.80 -7.86
C VAL A 25 -6.99 -13.89 -7.48
N TYR A 26 -7.30 -12.71 -6.97
CA TYR A 26 -6.31 -11.77 -6.47
C TYR A 26 -6.23 -11.89 -4.95
N GLU A 27 -5.11 -12.42 -4.47
CA GLU A 27 -4.81 -12.46 -3.05
C GLU A 27 -3.84 -11.33 -2.67
N TYR A 28 -4.21 -10.56 -1.67
CA TYR A 28 -3.39 -9.43 -1.21
C TYR A 28 -3.59 -9.16 0.29
N ASP A 29 -2.59 -8.53 0.90
CA ASP A 29 -2.68 -7.93 2.23
C ASP A 29 -3.01 -6.43 2.09
N ILE A 30 -3.92 -5.94 2.93
CA ILE A 30 -4.10 -4.52 3.21
C ILE A 30 -3.45 -4.20 4.55
N TYR A 31 -2.54 -3.23 4.51
CA TYR A 31 -1.88 -2.66 5.67
C TYR A 31 -2.51 -1.31 6.01
N ARG A 32 -2.80 -1.10 7.29
CA ARG A 32 -3.27 0.17 7.84
C ARG A 32 -2.31 0.62 8.92
N PHE A 33 -1.57 1.69 8.65
CA PHE A 33 -0.66 2.31 9.61
C PHE A 33 -1.37 3.49 10.25
N VAL A 34 -1.53 3.46 11.57
CA VAL A 34 -2.38 4.41 12.29
C VAL A 34 -1.56 5.22 13.30
N ASP A 35 -1.75 6.53 13.28
CA ASP A 35 -1.25 7.48 14.27
C ASP A 35 -2.30 8.53 14.61
N GLY A 36 -3.00 8.34 15.74
CA GLY A 36 -4.14 9.17 16.12
C GLY A 36 -5.23 9.15 15.05
N GLU A 37 -5.58 10.33 14.52
CA GLU A 37 -6.59 10.51 13.47
C GLU A 37 -6.05 10.32 12.04
N ARG A 38 -4.79 9.88 11.90
CA ARG A 38 -4.16 9.64 10.60
C ARG A 38 -4.06 8.15 10.33
N CYS A 39 -4.42 7.75 9.12
CA CYS A 39 -4.30 6.37 8.66
C CYS A 39 -3.69 6.31 7.26
N LEU A 40 -2.50 5.75 7.14
CA LEU A 40 -1.87 5.47 5.85
C LEU A 40 -2.19 4.03 5.43
N VAL A 41 -2.67 3.86 4.20
CA VAL A 41 -3.08 2.54 3.67
C VAL A 41 -2.10 2.08 2.61
N ALA A 42 -1.66 0.82 2.72
CA ALA A 42 -0.86 0.16 1.69
C ALA A 42 -1.46 -1.20 1.31
N ARG A 43 -1.14 -1.67 0.11
CA ARG A 43 -1.50 -3.00 -0.39
C ARG A 43 -0.28 -3.75 -0.86
N SER A 44 -0.24 -5.05 -0.61
CA SER A 44 0.79 -5.95 -1.13
C SER A 44 0.15 -7.22 -1.65
N TYR A 45 0.44 -7.59 -2.89
CA TYR A 45 -0.07 -8.82 -3.46
C TYR A 45 0.79 -10.02 -3.03
N ILE A 46 0.17 -11.20 -3.01
CA ILE A 46 0.86 -12.43 -2.58
C ILE A 46 1.78 -13.00 -3.64
N ASP A 47 1.45 -12.79 -4.91
CA ASP A 47 2.27 -13.20 -6.06
C ASP A 47 3.50 -12.29 -6.27
N THR A 48 3.44 -11.02 -5.85
CA THR A 48 4.57 -10.09 -5.77
C THR A 48 4.93 -9.73 -4.32
N PRO A 49 5.41 -10.70 -3.51
CA PRO A 49 5.54 -10.53 -2.07
C PRO A 49 6.62 -9.51 -1.66
N SER A 50 7.51 -9.11 -2.58
CA SER A 50 8.51 -8.05 -2.35
C SER A 50 7.99 -6.63 -2.57
N GLU A 51 6.78 -6.47 -3.09
CA GLU A 51 6.20 -5.19 -3.46
C GLU A 51 5.12 -4.74 -2.48
N ALA A 52 5.06 -3.44 -2.19
CA ALA A 52 3.94 -2.83 -1.50
C ALA A 52 3.64 -1.44 -2.06
N HIS A 53 2.36 -1.10 -2.14
CA HIS A 53 1.86 0.11 -2.77
C HIS A 53 1.05 0.92 -1.79
N PHE A 54 1.50 2.13 -1.45
CA PHE A 54 0.71 3.10 -0.69
C PHE A 54 -0.43 3.62 -1.56
N LEU A 55 -1.66 3.54 -1.06
CA LEU A 55 -2.88 3.84 -1.82
C LEU A 55 -3.47 5.20 -1.48
N SER A 56 -3.54 5.51 -0.19
CA SER A 56 -4.21 6.70 0.31
C SER A 56 -3.75 7.02 1.72
N ILE A 57 -3.93 8.27 2.12
CA ILE A 57 -3.84 8.70 3.51
C ILE A 57 -5.18 9.31 3.95
N ASP A 58 -5.71 8.83 5.06
CA ASP A 58 -6.81 9.46 5.78
C ASP A 58 -6.24 10.42 6.82
N VAL A 59 -6.75 11.65 6.85
CA VAL A 59 -6.44 12.65 7.86
C VAL A 59 -7.75 13.24 8.38
N ALA A 60 -8.05 13.01 9.65
CA ALA A 60 -9.26 13.50 10.31
C ALA A 60 -10.55 13.07 9.56
N GLY A 61 -10.60 11.79 9.15
CA GLY A 61 -11.76 11.18 8.50
C GLY A 61 -11.91 11.53 7.02
N LYS A 62 -10.89 12.16 6.42
CA LYS A 62 -10.87 12.49 4.99
C LYS A 62 -9.76 11.74 4.29
N SER A 63 -10.14 10.74 3.51
CA SER A 63 -9.23 10.02 2.63
C SER A 63 -8.87 10.85 1.39
N ARG A 64 -7.58 10.86 1.06
CA ARG A 64 -7.04 11.47 -0.16
C ARG A 64 -5.83 10.69 -0.66
N LEU A 65 -5.48 10.93 -1.93
CA LEU A 65 -4.21 10.48 -2.47
C LEU A 65 -3.03 11.19 -1.76
N LEU A 66 -1.89 10.52 -1.81
CA LEU A 66 -0.65 11.01 -1.21
C LEU A 66 -0.07 12.18 -2.01
N LYS A 67 0.69 13.00 -1.32
CA LYS A 67 1.53 14.09 -1.82
C LYS A 67 2.97 13.85 -1.36
N ASP A 68 3.93 14.52 -1.97
CA ASP A 68 5.36 14.39 -1.60
C ASP A 68 5.61 14.59 -0.11
N ALA A 69 4.96 15.60 0.49
CA ALA A 69 5.10 15.91 1.91
C ALA A 69 4.63 14.76 2.82
N ASP A 70 3.69 13.94 2.37
CA ASP A 70 3.22 12.79 3.15
C ASP A 70 4.27 11.68 3.19
N LEU A 71 5.12 11.56 2.17
CA LEU A 71 6.19 10.55 2.15
C LEU A 71 7.23 10.80 3.25
N LEU A 72 7.42 12.06 3.62
CA LEU A 72 8.34 12.51 4.67
C LEU A 72 7.68 12.56 6.05
N ASP A 73 6.37 12.31 6.15
CA ASP A 73 5.66 12.31 7.43
C ASP A 73 6.13 11.16 8.32
N PRO A 74 6.22 11.34 9.66
CA PRO A 74 6.63 10.29 10.58
C PRO A 74 5.84 8.98 10.43
N LEU A 75 4.54 9.06 10.11
CA LEU A 75 3.72 7.87 9.88
C LEU A 75 4.14 7.11 8.60
N SER A 76 4.49 7.84 7.54
CA SER A 76 5.00 7.24 6.30
C SER A 76 6.37 6.61 6.52
N LEU A 77 7.28 7.29 7.22
CA LEU A 77 8.61 6.73 7.53
C LEU A 77 8.50 5.45 8.37
N PHE A 78 7.61 5.45 9.36
CA PHE A 78 7.30 4.25 10.14
C PHE A 78 6.75 3.12 9.26
N ALA A 79 5.80 3.43 8.37
CA ALA A 79 5.21 2.44 7.47
C ALA A 79 6.24 1.84 6.50
N GLN A 80 7.10 2.68 5.91
CA GLN A 80 8.18 2.22 5.04
C GLN A 80 9.15 1.29 5.78
N ALA A 81 9.56 1.65 6.99
CA ALA A 81 10.44 0.80 7.80
C ALA A 81 9.78 -0.54 8.15
N GLN A 82 8.50 -0.53 8.53
CA GLN A 82 7.76 -1.74 8.87
C GLN A 82 7.60 -2.67 7.65
N LEU A 83 7.22 -2.12 6.49
CA LEU A 83 7.09 -2.89 5.26
C LEU A 83 8.44 -3.49 4.83
N ARG A 84 9.53 -2.72 4.92
CA ARG A 84 10.89 -3.23 4.64
C ARG A 84 11.29 -4.35 5.60
N ARG A 85 10.93 -4.25 6.89
CA ARG A 85 11.14 -5.34 7.87
C ARG A 85 10.36 -6.62 7.53
N GLU A 86 9.21 -6.48 6.88
CA GLU A 86 8.41 -7.61 6.36
C GLU A 86 8.88 -8.11 4.98
N GLY A 87 10.00 -7.58 4.45
CA GLY A 87 10.58 -8.01 3.17
C GLY A 87 10.01 -7.27 1.95
N LYS A 88 9.21 -6.21 2.13
CA LYS A 88 8.72 -5.36 1.04
C LYS A 88 9.79 -4.35 0.65
N LEU A 89 10.65 -4.75 -0.29
CA LEU A 89 11.79 -3.94 -0.74
C LEU A 89 11.40 -2.89 -1.78
N GLN A 90 10.38 -3.18 -2.57
CA GLN A 90 9.89 -2.30 -3.63
C GLN A 90 8.64 -1.58 -3.12
N LEU A 91 8.83 -0.34 -2.69
CA LEU A 91 7.74 0.50 -2.21
C LEU A 91 7.35 1.49 -3.29
N CYS A 92 6.07 1.46 -3.67
CA CYS A 92 5.47 2.41 -4.59
C CYS A 92 4.34 3.18 -3.90
N TRP A 93 3.92 4.30 -4.46
CA TRP A 93 2.84 5.11 -3.92
C TRP A 93 1.98 5.66 -5.06
N LEU A 94 0.67 5.70 -4.83
CA LEU A 94 -0.28 6.29 -5.77
C LEU A 94 -0.28 7.80 -5.55
N SER A 95 0.34 8.53 -6.47
CA SER A 95 0.38 9.98 -6.35
C SER A 95 -0.94 10.60 -6.82
N GLY A 96 -1.28 11.74 -6.21
CA GLY A 96 -2.43 12.54 -6.63
C GLY A 96 -2.30 13.20 -8.01
N ARG A 97 -1.24 12.92 -8.79
CA ARG A 97 -0.92 13.62 -10.05
C ARG A 97 -1.51 12.99 -11.31
N GLY A 98 -2.09 11.80 -11.21
CA GLY A 98 -2.71 11.10 -12.35
C GLY A 98 -1.74 10.34 -13.26
N ASN A 99 -0.49 10.16 -12.84
CA ASN A 99 0.53 9.34 -13.49
C ASN A 99 0.58 7.89 -12.96
N GLY A 100 -0.31 7.53 -12.04
CA GLY A 100 -0.36 6.18 -11.45
C GLY A 100 0.60 6.01 -10.28
N TYR A 101 1.20 4.82 -10.17
CA TYR A 101 2.14 4.51 -9.10
C TYR A 101 3.54 5.03 -9.40
N GLU A 102 4.16 5.64 -8.40
CA GLU A 102 5.54 6.12 -8.43
C GLU A 102 6.37 5.38 -7.37
N SER A 103 7.66 5.22 -7.59
CA SER A 103 8.54 4.64 -6.58
C SER A 103 8.67 5.59 -5.39
N VAL A 104 8.64 5.04 -4.17
CA VAL A 104 8.98 5.80 -2.97
C VAL A 104 10.50 6.06 -2.99
N PRO A 105 10.95 7.31 -2.84
CA PRO A 105 12.37 7.62 -2.79
C PRO A 105 13.07 6.77 -1.73
N ALA A 106 14.23 6.21 -2.06
CA ALA A 106 15.06 5.54 -1.06
C ALA A 106 15.47 6.56 0.00
N ASP A 107 15.35 6.19 1.28
CA ASP A 107 15.88 6.98 2.39
C ASP A 107 17.35 7.28 2.10
N SER A 108 17.69 8.55 1.87
CA SER A 108 19.08 8.98 1.66
C SER A 108 19.92 8.94 2.96
N ARG A 109 19.40 8.28 4.01
CA ARG A 109 19.96 8.17 5.36
C ARG A 109 20.58 6.81 5.66
N ALA A 110 20.97 6.07 4.63
CA ALA A 110 21.77 4.84 4.76
C ALA A 110 23.20 5.07 4.24
N LEU A 111 23.91 6.06 4.81
CA LEU A 111 25.35 6.28 4.64
C LEU A 111 25.87 7.14 5.80
N GLU A 112 25.90 6.58 7.02
CA GLU A 112 26.85 6.93 8.07
C GLU A 112 27.20 5.69 8.89
#